data_AF-A0AAF0UQL0-F1
#
_entry.id   AF-A0AAF0UQL0-F1
#
_cell.length_a   1.000
_cell.length_b   1.000
_cell.length_c   1.000
_cell.angle_alpha   90.00
_cell.angle_beta   90.00
_cell.angle_gamma   90.00
#
_symmetry.space_group_name_H-M   'P 1'
#
loop_
_entity.id
_entity.type
_entity.pdbx_description
1 polymer ?
#
loop_
_entity_poly.entity_id
_entity_poly.type
_entity_poly.pdbx_seq_one_letter_code
_entity_poly.pdbx_strand_id
1 'polypeptide(L)'
;MSNLGIRLKEDMSNLWIHLKVSAHASRDGASVLDLVPLFGEINMDVDVESPSIESIPIVSKFKEVFPTNFPGMLLDRDIDFCIDLEPGTRPISIPPYRMAPVVLRKLKAQIQELRDKGFIHPSSSLWSPHVLFVKKKDGSMRM
;
A
#
# COMPACT_ATOMS: atom_id res chain seq x y z
N MET A 1 -7.89 -51.27 1.59
CA MET A 1 -8.68 -50.13 2.08
C MET A 1 -9.25 -49.44 0.86
N SER A 2 -10.56 -49.51 0.67
CA SER A 2 -11.24 -48.91 -0.48
C SER A 2 -11.40 -47.40 -0.25
N ASN A 3 -10.89 -46.59 -1.17
CA ASN A 3 -11.06 -45.13 -1.12
C ASN A 3 -12.41 -44.78 -1.73
N LEU A 4 -13.39 -44.43 -0.90
CA LEU A 4 -14.68 -43.91 -1.36
C LEU A 4 -14.55 -42.39 -1.52
N GLY A 5 -14.33 -41.93 -2.75
CA GLY A 5 -14.30 -40.50 -3.08
C GLY A 5 -15.71 -39.96 -3.29
N ILE A 6 -16.09 -38.90 -2.58
CA ILE A 6 -17.39 -38.24 -2.75
C ILE A 6 -17.22 -37.09 -3.77
N ARG A 7 -18.08 -37.05 -4.79
CA ARG A 7 -18.11 -35.99 -5.81
C ARG A 7 -19.20 -34.98 -5.46
N LEU A 8 -18.82 -33.77 -5.08
CA LEU A 8 -19.73 -32.61 -5.06
C LEU A 8 -19.52 -31.84 -6.37
N LYS A 9 -20.60 -31.53 -7.08
CA LYS A 9 -20.55 -30.90 -8.41
C LYS A 9 -21.13 -29.50 -8.31
N GLU A 10 -20.28 -28.49 -8.46
CA GLU A 10 -20.65 -27.18 -9.00
C GLU A 10 -19.40 -26.51 -9.56
N ASP A 11 -19.65 -25.67 -10.56
CA ASP A 11 -18.81 -25.43 -11.73
C ASP A 11 -17.56 -24.56 -11.48
N MET A 12 -16.60 -24.70 -12.39
CA MET A 12 -15.36 -23.93 -12.59
C MET A 12 -14.11 -24.34 -11.77
N SER A 13 -13.17 -24.94 -12.52
CA SER A 13 -11.80 -25.38 -12.18
C SER A 13 -11.70 -26.66 -11.34
N ASN A 14 -11.08 -27.69 -11.92
CA ASN A 14 -10.95 -29.04 -11.36
C ASN A 14 -10.10 -29.05 -10.07
N LEU A 15 -10.71 -28.76 -8.92
CA LEU A 15 -10.07 -28.87 -7.60
C LEU A 15 -10.37 -30.25 -7.00
N TRP A 16 -9.35 -31.09 -6.88
CA TRP A 16 -9.45 -32.39 -6.22
C TRP A 16 -9.04 -32.25 -4.74
N ILE A 17 -9.99 -32.42 -3.82
CA ILE A 17 -9.67 -32.50 -2.39
C ILE A 17 -9.73 -33.97 -1.97
N HIS A 18 -8.56 -34.56 -1.73
CA HIS A 18 -8.48 -35.91 -1.15
C HIS A 18 -8.60 -35.82 0.38
N LEU A 19 -9.80 -36.09 0.90
CA LEU A 19 -10.01 -36.29 2.34
C LEU A 19 -9.71 -37.74 2.70
N LYS A 20 -8.88 -37.96 3.73
CA LYS A 20 -8.65 -39.29 4.31
C LYS A 20 -9.28 -39.36 5.68
N VAL A 21 -10.22 -40.27 5.87
CA VAL A 21 -10.83 -40.55 7.17
C VAL A 21 -9.87 -41.42 7.96
N SER A 22 -9.48 -40.99 9.15
CA SER A 22 -8.67 -41.78 10.08
C SER A 22 -9.45 -41.96 11.38
N ALA A 23 -9.58 -43.20 11.82
CA ALA A 23 -10.24 -43.54 13.08
C ALA A 23 -9.16 -43.87 14.11
N HIS A 24 -9.29 -43.32 15.32
CA HIS A 24 -8.50 -43.76 16.46
C HIS A 24 -9.43 -44.13 17.60
N ALA A 25 -9.05 -45.15 18.37
CA ALA A 25 -9.87 -45.66 19.46
C ALA A 25 -9.83 -44.68 20.63
N SER A 26 -10.99 -44.10 20.98
CA SER A 26 -11.14 -43.36 22.22
C SER A 26 -11.24 -44.34 23.39
N ARG A 27 -10.69 -43.96 24.55
CA ARG A 27 -10.68 -44.79 25.77
C ARG A 27 -12.07 -45.13 26.31
N ASP A 28 -13.10 -44.44 25.84
CA ASP A 28 -14.49 -44.60 26.30
C ASP A 28 -15.34 -45.48 25.36
N GLY A 29 -14.73 -46.20 24.41
CA GLY A 29 -15.40 -47.18 23.55
C GLY A 29 -16.16 -46.60 22.35
N ALA A 30 -16.21 -45.28 22.17
CA ALA A 30 -16.70 -44.64 20.96
C ALA A 30 -15.54 -44.33 20.00
N SER A 31 -15.59 -44.82 18.75
CA SER A 31 -14.61 -44.43 17.72
C SER A 31 -14.96 -43.05 17.17
N VAL A 32 -14.06 -42.07 17.38
CA VAL A 32 -14.20 -40.72 16.84
C VAL A 32 -13.53 -40.69 15.46
N LEU A 33 -14.27 -40.22 14.45
CA LEU A 33 -13.78 -40.08 13.08
C LEU A 33 -13.36 -38.64 12.86
N ASP A 34 -12.05 -38.39 12.82
CA ASP A 34 -11.53 -37.06 12.55
C ASP A 34 -11.27 -36.88 11.06
N LEU A 35 -11.76 -35.77 10.52
CA LEU A 35 -11.43 -35.30 9.18
C LEU A 35 -10.27 -34.33 9.29
N VAL A 36 -9.06 -34.79 8.96
CA VAL A 36 -7.87 -33.93 8.89
C VAL A 36 -7.73 -33.38 7.47
N PRO A 37 -7.80 -32.06 7.26
CA PRO A 37 -7.46 -31.46 5.98
C PRO A 37 -5.94 -31.59 5.77
N LEU A 38 -5.53 -32.37 4.76
CA LEU A 38 -4.18 -32.25 4.21
C LEU A 38 -4.16 -30.98 3.35
N PHE A 39 -3.61 -29.89 3.88
CA PHE A 39 -3.34 -28.70 3.08
C PHE A 39 -2.30 -29.07 2.02
N GLY A 40 -2.76 -29.35 0.80
CA GLY A 40 -1.90 -29.34 -0.37
C GLY A 40 -1.49 -27.90 -0.66
N GLU A 41 -0.19 -27.64 -0.69
CA GLU A 41 0.37 -26.38 -1.18
C GLU A 41 -0.12 -26.16 -2.62
N ILE A 42 -0.85 -25.06 -2.83
CA ILE A 42 -1.26 -24.62 -4.16
C ILE A 42 -0.13 -23.75 -4.70
N ASN A 43 0.86 -24.36 -5.37
CA ASN A 43 1.82 -23.60 -6.18
C ASN A 43 1.15 -23.23 -7.51
N MET A 44 0.41 -22.12 -7.52
CA MET A 44 0.15 -21.38 -8.74
C MET A 44 1.29 -20.38 -8.93
N ASP A 45 2.46 -20.86 -9.36
CA ASP A 45 3.40 -20.01 -10.09
C ASP A 45 2.82 -19.80 -11.49
N VAL A 46 1.78 -18.97 -11.56
CA VAL A 46 1.55 -18.21 -12.78
C VAL A 46 2.34 -16.93 -12.57
N ASP A 47 3.59 -16.96 -13.00
CA ASP A 47 4.34 -15.74 -13.29
C ASP A 47 3.66 -15.10 -14.51
N VAL A 48 2.50 -14.46 -14.27
CA VAL A 48 2.00 -13.45 -15.18
C VAL A 48 2.98 -12.32 -15.04
N GLU A 49 4.08 -12.41 -15.78
CA GLU A 49 4.96 -11.28 -16.07
C GLU A 49 4.06 -10.18 -16.63
N SER A 50 3.64 -9.29 -15.73
CA SER A 50 2.86 -8.12 -16.10
C SER A 50 3.74 -7.36 -17.10
N PRO A 51 3.27 -7.07 -18.32
CA PRO A 51 4.10 -6.41 -19.31
C PRO A 51 4.67 -5.13 -18.69
N SER A 52 6.00 -5.01 -18.70
CA SER A 52 6.69 -3.87 -18.10
C SER A 52 6.10 -2.58 -18.65
N ILE A 53 5.91 -1.56 -17.81
CA ILE A 53 5.32 -0.28 -18.23
C ILE A 53 6.12 0.33 -19.41
N GLU A 54 7.42 0.00 -19.50
CA GLU A 54 8.31 0.39 -20.59
C GLU A 54 7.94 -0.21 -21.95
N SER A 55 7.21 -1.33 -21.98
CA SER A 55 6.70 -1.93 -23.22
C SER A 55 5.57 -1.12 -23.87
N ILE A 56 4.95 -0.19 -23.11
CA ILE A 56 3.89 0.68 -23.61
C ILE A 56 4.53 1.73 -24.54
N PRO A 57 4.18 1.79 -25.84
CA PRO A 57 4.85 2.65 -26.81
C PRO A 57 4.87 4.13 -26.43
N ILE A 58 3.81 4.62 -25.77
CA ILE A 58 3.73 6.02 -25.34
C ILE A 58 4.67 6.33 -24.18
N VAL A 59 4.84 5.41 -23.22
CA VAL A 59 5.74 5.60 -22.08
C VAL A 59 7.19 5.55 -22.55
N SER A 60 7.51 4.62 -23.45
CA SER A 60 8.84 4.54 -24.06
C SER A 60 9.18 5.80 -24.87
N LYS A 61 8.20 6.37 -25.58
CA LYS A 61 8.37 7.61 -26.35
C LYS A 61 8.54 8.86 -25.48
N PHE A 62 7.91 8.90 -24.30
CA PHE A 62 7.88 10.08 -23.42
C PHE A 62 8.39 9.78 -22.01
N LYS A 63 9.52 9.07 -21.89
CA LYS A 63 10.10 8.68 -20.58
C LYS A 63 10.35 9.89 -19.66
N GLU A 64 10.65 11.05 -20.24
CA GLU A 64 10.86 12.32 -19.50
C GLU A 64 9.61 12.84 -18.78
N VAL A 65 8.42 12.55 -19.31
CA VAL A 65 7.12 12.98 -18.74
C VAL A 65 6.62 11.98 -17.68
N PHE A 66 7.10 10.73 -17.76
CA PHE A 66 6.73 9.64 -16.84
C PHE A 66 7.92 9.13 -16.01
N PRO A 67 8.63 9.99 -15.27
CA PRO A 67 9.75 9.54 -14.46
C PRO A 67 9.26 8.75 -13.24
N THR A 68 10.03 7.74 -12.83
CA THR A 68 9.74 6.94 -11.62
C THR A 68 9.73 7.80 -10.35
N ASN A 69 10.52 8.88 -10.33
CA ASN A 69 10.53 9.89 -9.28
C ASN A 69 10.47 11.29 -9.90
N PHE A 70 9.71 12.21 -9.30
CA PHE A 70 9.61 13.58 -9.81
C PHE A 70 10.97 14.31 -9.76
N PRO A 71 11.38 14.98 -10.84
CA PRO A 71 12.60 15.79 -10.88
C PRO A 71 12.38 17.07 -10.08
N GLY A 72 12.50 16.99 -8.76
CA GLY A 72 12.47 18.15 -7.85
C GLY A 72 11.45 19.23 -8.20
N MET A 73 11.85 20.49 -8.00
CA MET A 73 11.03 21.66 -8.36
C MET A 73 10.67 21.63 -9.85
N LEU A 74 9.37 21.77 -10.14
CA LEU A 74 8.86 21.76 -11.51
C LEU A 74 9.59 22.82 -12.35
N LEU A 75 9.94 22.45 -13.59
CA LEU A 75 10.52 23.31 -14.62
C LEU A 75 9.97 24.74 -14.55
N ASP A 76 10.84 25.71 -14.81
CA ASP A 76 10.52 27.14 -14.87
C ASP A 76 9.21 27.34 -15.64
N ARG A 77 8.17 27.78 -14.93
CA ARG A 77 6.84 28.02 -15.50
C ARG A 77 6.72 29.50 -15.75
N ASP A 78 6.20 29.88 -16.92
CA ASP A 78 5.94 31.29 -17.25
C ASP A 78 4.83 31.94 -16.40
N ILE A 79 4.17 31.16 -15.51
CA ILE A 79 2.99 31.58 -14.75
C ILE A 79 3.18 31.20 -13.28
N ASP A 80 3.09 32.20 -12.42
CA ASP A 80 3.05 32.04 -10.97
C ASP A 80 1.63 31.77 -10.47
N PHE A 81 1.53 30.95 -9.42
CA PHE A 81 0.27 30.72 -8.71
C PHE A 81 0.14 31.71 -7.56
N CYS A 82 -0.84 32.61 -7.64
CA CYS A 82 -1.21 33.51 -6.56
C CYS A 82 -2.42 32.97 -5.79
N ILE A 83 -2.42 33.17 -4.47
CA ILE A 83 -3.57 32.87 -3.60
C ILE A 83 -4.12 34.22 -3.12
N ASP A 84 -5.25 34.64 -3.68
CA ASP A 84 -5.93 35.87 -3.27
C ASP A 84 -6.62 35.66 -1.92
N LEU A 85 -6.46 36.64 -1.03
CA LEU A 85 -7.08 36.63 0.29
C LEU A 85 -8.27 37.58 0.33
N GLU A 86 -9.34 37.20 1.02
CA GLU A 86 -10.47 38.08 1.29
C GLU A 86 -10.01 39.32 2.08
N PRO A 87 -10.50 40.53 1.75
CA PRO A 87 -10.14 41.75 2.47
C PRO A 87 -10.38 41.64 3.98
N GLY A 88 -9.37 42.02 4.77
CA GLY A 88 -9.43 41.94 6.24
C GLY A 88 -8.98 40.60 6.83
N THR A 89 -8.61 39.62 6.00
CA THR A 89 -8.02 38.35 6.44
C THR A 89 -6.72 38.59 7.21
N ARG A 90 -6.59 37.98 8.40
CA ARG A 90 -5.39 38.06 9.25
C ARG A 90 -4.67 36.71 9.29
N PRO A 91 -3.33 36.68 9.40
CA PRO A 91 -2.59 35.44 9.57
C PRO A 91 -3.02 34.67 10.82
N ILE A 92 -3.11 33.35 10.67
CA ILE A 92 -3.40 32.43 11.77
C ILE A 92 -2.13 31.65 12.08
N SER A 93 -1.69 31.71 13.34
CA SER A 93 -0.58 30.93 13.86
C SER A 93 -1.03 30.12 15.07
N ILE A 94 -1.07 28.80 14.92
CA ILE A 94 -1.45 27.85 15.98
C ILE A 94 -0.26 26.91 16.19
N PRO A 95 0.04 26.52 17.45
CA PRO A 95 1.13 25.60 17.74
C PRO A 95 0.95 24.25 17.02
N PRO A 96 2.04 23.59 16.61
CA PRO A 96 1.97 22.25 16.04
C PRO A 96 1.36 21.24 17.01
N TYR A 97 0.67 20.24 16.47
CA TYR A 97 0.13 19.14 17.27
C TYR A 97 1.26 18.37 17.98
N ARG A 98 0.97 17.91 19.19
CA ARG A 98 1.88 17.03 19.93
C ARG A 98 1.94 15.67 19.22
N MET A 99 3.14 15.26 18.84
CA MET A 99 3.41 14.00 18.16
C MET A 99 4.37 13.16 19.00
N ALA A 100 4.21 11.83 18.96
CA ALA A 100 5.15 10.92 19.60
C ALA A 100 6.55 11.03 18.95
N PRO A 101 7.65 10.68 19.67
CA PRO A 101 9.01 10.81 19.15
C PRO A 101 9.25 10.06 17.82
N VAL A 102 8.58 8.92 17.61
CA VAL A 102 8.65 8.17 16.35
C VAL A 102 8.05 8.93 15.18
N VAL A 103 6.91 9.60 15.39
CA VAL A 103 6.21 10.39 14.37
C VAL A 103 7.01 11.65 14.06
N LEU A 104 7.60 12.30 15.07
CA LEU A 104 8.47 13.47 14.89
C LEU A 104 9.72 13.15 14.06
N ARG A 105 10.36 12.00 14.26
CA ARG A 105 11.50 11.57 13.43
C ARG A 105 11.09 11.40 11.96
N LYS A 106 9.92 10.80 11.73
CA LYS A 106 9.37 10.65 10.37
C LYS A 106 9.04 11.99 9.73
N LEU A 107 8.45 12.92 10.50
CA LEU A 107 8.17 14.29 10.04
C LEU A 107 9.44 14.98 9.55
N LYS A 108 10.50 14.95 10.37
CA LYS A 108 11.80 15.55 10.03
C LYS A 108 12.40 14.95 8.77
N ALA A 109 12.33 13.63 8.61
CA ALA A 109 12.82 12.94 7.42
C ALA A 109 12.07 13.38 6.15
N GLN A 110 10.74 13.47 6.19
CA GLN A 110 9.95 13.91 5.02
C GLN A 110 10.18 15.40 4.70
N ILE A 111 10.28 16.27 5.71
CA ILE A 111 10.62 17.68 5.48
C ILE A 111 12.01 17.82 4.83
N GLN A 112 12.99 17.04 5.29
CA GLN A 112 14.33 17.05 4.70
C GLN A 112 14.30 16.59 3.25
N GLU A 113 13.61 15.48 2.95
CA GLU A 113 13.45 14.98 1.58
C GLU A 113 12.80 16.03 0.66
N LEU A 114 11.74 16.71 1.12
CA LEU A 114 11.08 17.76 0.35
C LEU A 114 11.98 18.98 0.13
N ARG A 115 12.81 19.33 1.12
CA ARG A 115 13.81 20.40 0.99
C ARG A 115 14.90 20.02 -0.01
N ASP A 116 15.42 18.81 0.07
CA ASP A 116 16.49 18.31 -0.80
C ASP A 116 16.03 18.23 -2.27
N LYS A 117 14.74 17.94 -2.47
CA LYS A 117 14.08 18.00 -3.79
C LYS A 117 13.77 19.42 -4.26
N GLY A 118 13.94 20.44 -3.42
CA GLY A 118 13.63 21.84 -3.75
C GLY A 118 12.13 22.17 -3.75
N PHE A 119 11.26 21.31 -3.20
CA PHE A 119 9.83 21.59 -3.14
C PHE A 119 9.46 22.61 -2.06
N ILE A 120 10.26 22.70 -1.00
CA ILE A 120 10.04 23.63 0.12
C ILE A 120 11.35 24.28 0.53
N HIS A 121 11.25 25.49 1.07
CA HIS A 121 12.35 26.21 1.71
C HIS A 121 11.90 26.77 3.07
N PRO A 122 12.81 27.03 4.02
CA PRO A 122 12.45 27.72 5.25
C PRO A 122 11.89 29.12 4.94
N SER A 123 10.83 29.51 5.66
CA SER A 123 10.16 30.80 5.52
C SER A 123 9.91 31.44 6.90
N SER A 124 9.74 32.75 6.92
CA SER A 124 9.39 33.55 8.10
C SER A 124 7.91 33.96 8.10
N SER A 125 7.04 33.08 7.58
CA SER A 125 5.61 33.38 7.43
C SER A 125 4.93 33.61 8.77
N LEU A 126 4.01 34.58 8.83
CA LEU A 126 3.09 34.77 9.94
C LEU A 126 1.99 33.69 9.99
N TRP A 127 1.84 32.92 8.91
CA TRP A 127 0.91 31.80 8.78
C TRP A 127 1.57 30.51 9.27
N SER A 128 0.89 29.77 10.13
CA SER A 128 1.35 28.45 10.60
C SER A 128 0.44 27.35 10.03
N PRO A 129 0.88 26.60 9.00
CA PRO A 129 0.16 25.42 8.56
C PRO A 129 0.29 24.29 9.58
N HIS A 130 -0.78 23.53 9.78
CA HIS A 130 -0.74 22.31 10.56
C HIS A 130 -0.28 21.13 9.71
N VAL A 131 0.57 20.26 10.29
CA VAL A 131 0.99 19.01 9.66
C VAL A 131 0.46 17.83 10.45
N LEU A 132 -0.13 16.87 9.75
CA LEU A 132 -0.67 15.62 10.30
C LEU A 132 -0.24 14.45 9.43
N PHE A 133 0.04 13.30 10.05
CA PHE A 133 0.30 12.09 9.30
C PHE A 133 -0.98 11.32 9.02
N VAL A 134 -1.14 10.90 7.77
CA VAL A 134 -2.25 10.03 7.35
C VAL A 134 -1.68 8.69 6.90
N LYS A 135 -2.20 7.61 7.48
CA LYS A 135 -1.90 6.24 7.04
C LYS A 135 -2.63 5.97 5.72
N LYS A 136 -1.89 5.49 4.71
CA LYS A 136 -2.41 5.14 3.39
C LYS A 136 -2.69 3.63 3.31
N LYS A 137 -3.38 3.20 2.24
CA LYS A 137 -3.84 1.80 2.05
C LYS A 137 -2.67 0.81 2.05
N ASP A 138 -1.53 1.22 1.52
CA ASP A 138 -0.25 0.51 1.51
C ASP A 138 0.44 0.43 2.88
N GLY A 139 -0.16 1.02 3.93
CA GLY A 139 0.41 1.09 5.27
C GLY A 139 1.45 2.20 5.45
N SER A 140 1.79 2.94 4.38
CA SER A 140 2.70 4.08 4.45
C SER A 140 2.03 5.24 5.21
N MET A 141 2.84 6.18 5.70
CA MET A 141 2.32 7.43 6.27
C MET A 141 2.91 8.59 5.50
N ARG A 142 2.07 9.55 5.13
CA ARG A 142 2.47 10.82 4.50
C ARG A 142 1.85 11.99 5.23
N MET A 143 2.58 13.10 5.27
CA MET A 143 2.04 14.42 5.57
C MET A 143 1.01 14.87 4.52
#